data_AF-A0A178DGA9-F1
#
_entry.id   AF-A0A178DGA9-F1
#
_cell.length_a   1.000
_cell.length_b   1.000
_cell.length_c   1.000
_cell.angle_alpha   90.00
_cell.angle_beta   90.00
_cell.angle_gamma   90.00
#
_symmetry.space_group_name_H-M   'P 1'
#
loop_
_entity.id
_entity.type
_entity.pdbx_description
1 polymer ?
#
loop_
_entity_poly.entity_id
_entity_poly.type
_entity_poly.pdbx_seq_one_letter_code
_entity_poly.pdbx_strand_id
1 'polypeptide(L)'
;MQMERPEPRAEAHEMAVPWGAPSTPKAQSDTTTRISQDIMEEDKLITILRDEQHLSWSEIAVRLNNHRSIINSPESFTGASVYSRYILNTPVVPPVPKSAARPRSTLLGSLKPVPKRPRVQLKADPNVRRHLEGGETADLQSAERTEMLIRAVNTVKEQFWTHVADEMERIGTKMYKAEDLEKRFHEVEREEGAEEEEEEE
;
A
#
# COMPACT_ATOMS: atom_id res chain seq x y z
N MET A 1 -49.54 -20.47 31.45
CA MET A 1 -49.54 -20.63 29.99
C MET A 1 -48.28 -21.41 29.64
N GLN A 2 -48.43 -22.71 29.40
CA GLN A 2 -47.32 -23.58 29.03
C GLN A 2 -47.12 -23.43 27.52
N MET A 3 -45.94 -22.96 27.09
CA MET A 3 -45.59 -22.90 25.67
C MET A 3 -44.94 -24.23 25.28
N GLU A 4 -45.60 -24.93 24.35
CA GLU A 4 -45.12 -26.17 23.75
C GLU A 4 -43.81 -25.93 22.98
N ARG A 5 -42.81 -26.76 23.26
CA ARG A 5 -41.58 -26.86 22.47
C ARG A 5 -41.88 -27.65 21.19
N PRO A 6 -41.55 -27.15 19.99
CA PRO A 6 -41.60 -27.95 18.77
C PRO A 6 -40.44 -28.95 18.75
N GLU A 7 -40.77 -30.22 18.53
CA GLU A 7 -39.79 -31.30 18.34
C GLU A 7 -39.04 -31.17 16.99
N PRO A 8 -37.74 -31.51 16.93
CA PRO A 8 -37.01 -31.56 15.68
C PRO A 8 -37.37 -32.83 14.91
N ARG A 9 -38.09 -32.68 13.80
CA ARG A 9 -38.42 -33.75 12.86
C ARG A 9 -37.15 -34.19 12.12
N ALA A 10 -36.56 -35.29 12.56
CA ALA A 10 -35.55 -36.03 11.84
C ALA A 10 -36.20 -36.79 10.67
N GLU A 11 -36.08 -36.27 9.45
CA GLU A 11 -36.30 -37.05 8.22
C GLU A 11 -34.96 -37.16 7.48
N ALA A 12 -34.17 -38.15 7.93
CA ALA A 12 -33.07 -38.69 7.16
C ALA A 12 -33.65 -39.52 6.01
N HIS A 13 -33.86 -38.88 4.86
CA HIS A 13 -34.18 -39.56 3.61
C HIS A 13 -32.87 -39.77 2.83
N GLU A 14 -32.14 -40.83 3.18
CA GLU A 14 -31.10 -41.41 2.33
C GLU A 14 -31.75 -41.94 1.05
N MET A 15 -31.84 -41.09 0.03
CA MET A 15 -31.97 -41.56 -1.34
C MET A 15 -30.58 -41.89 -1.86
N ALA A 16 -30.30 -43.20 -1.95
CA ALA A 16 -29.18 -43.72 -2.71
C ALA A 16 -29.25 -43.20 -4.16
N VAL A 17 -28.43 -42.21 -4.48
CA VAL A 17 -28.29 -41.71 -5.84
C VAL A 17 -27.47 -42.75 -6.63
N PRO A 18 -28.00 -43.33 -7.72
CA PRO A 18 -27.27 -44.28 -8.53
C PRO A 18 -26.04 -43.61 -9.12
N TRP A 19 -24.89 -44.29 -9.04
CA TRP A 19 -23.62 -43.91 -9.67
C TRP A 19 -23.67 -44.06 -11.21
N GLY A 20 -24.69 -43.47 -11.84
CA GLY A 20 -24.76 -43.29 -13.28
C GLY A 20 -23.82 -42.15 -13.66
N ALA A 21 -22.70 -42.48 -14.30
CA ALA A 21 -21.78 -41.49 -14.84
C ALA A 21 -22.56 -40.50 -15.75
N PRO A 22 -22.56 -39.20 -15.43
CA PRO A 22 -23.17 -38.21 -16.32
C PRO A 22 -22.33 -38.15 -17.59
N SER A 23 -22.90 -38.69 -18.67
CA SER A 23 -22.42 -38.45 -20.04
C SER A 23 -22.42 -36.95 -20.27
N THR A 24 -21.26 -36.31 -20.16
CA THR A 24 -21.08 -34.88 -20.36
C THR A 24 -21.51 -34.52 -21.78
N PRO A 25 -22.57 -33.71 -21.99
CA PRO A 25 -22.75 -33.07 -23.28
C PRO A 25 -21.55 -32.15 -23.49
N LYS A 26 -20.81 -32.36 -24.59
CA LYS A 26 -19.83 -31.39 -25.10
C LYS A 26 -20.58 -30.13 -25.50
N ALA A 27 -20.90 -29.28 -24.53
CA ALA A 27 -21.43 -27.95 -24.75
C ALA A 27 -20.33 -27.11 -25.40
N GLN A 28 -20.59 -26.73 -26.64
CA GLN A 28 -19.70 -25.91 -27.45
C GLN A 28 -19.53 -24.53 -26.78
N SER A 29 -18.27 -24.13 -26.70
CA SER A 29 -17.72 -23.07 -25.85
C SER A 29 -17.84 -21.68 -26.47
N ASP A 30 -19.06 -21.15 -26.61
CA ASP A 30 -19.27 -19.79 -27.14
C ASP A 30 -19.40 -18.70 -26.04
N THR A 31 -19.35 -19.06 -24.75
CA THR A 31 -19.51 -18.10 -23.64
C THR A 31 -18.24 -17.29 -23.33
N THR A 32 -17.07 -17.69 -23.83
CA THR A 32 -15.78 -17.06 -23.52
C THR A 32 -15.69 -15.60 -23.99
N THR A 33 -16.33 -15.26 -25.11
CA THR A 33 -16.13 -13.94 -25.73
C THR A 33 -16.88 -12.82 -24.99
N ARG A 34 -18.07 -13.11 -24.42
CA ARG A 34 -18.87 -12.09 -23.70
C ARG A 34 -18.32 -11.80 -22.31
N ILE A 35 -17.85 -12.83 -21.60
CA ILE A 35 -17.21 -12.70 -20.28
C ILE A 35 -15.95 -11.81 -20.37
N SER A 36 -15.26 -11.82 -21.52
CA SER A 36 -14.06 -11.02 -21.72
C SER A 36 -14.31 -9.51 -21.69
N GLN A 37 -15.47 -9.04 -22.17
CA GLN A 37 -15.74 -7.60 -22.27
C GLN A 37 -16.02 -6.98 -20.90
N ASP A 38 -16.87 -7.62 -20.09
CA ASP A 38 -17.19 -7.16 -18.74
C ASP A 38 -15.93 -7.14 -17.86
N ILE A 39 -15.06 -8.14 -18.00
CA ILE A 39 -13.76 -8.20 -17.32
C ILE A 39 -12.88 -7.00 -17.69
N MET A 40 -12.82 -6.63 -18.97
CA MET A 40 -12.02 -5.47 -19.43
C MET A 40 -12.57 -4.13 -18.92
N GLU A 41 -13.89 -4.00 -18.76
CA GLU A 41 -14.52 -2.80 -18.20
C GLU A 41 -14.22 -2.67 -16.70
N GLU A 42 -14.29 -3.77 -15.96
CA GLU A 42 -13.90 -3.81 -14.54
C GLU A 42 -12.42 -3.43 -14.37
N ASP A 43 -11.51 -3.94 -15.22
CA ASP A 43 -10.08 -3.64 -15.12
C ASP A 43 -9.76 -2.16 -15.38
N LYS A 44 -10.46 -1.52 -16.32
CA LYS A 44 -10.36 -0.06 -16.53
C LYS A 44 -10.84 0.72 -15.31
N LEU A 45 -11.94 0.29 -14.70
CA LEU A 45 -12.50 0.93 -13.52
C LEU A 45 -11.53 0.81 -12.33
N ILE A 46 -10.86 -0.33 -12.17
CA ILE A 46 -9.81 -0.50 -11.15
C ILE A 46 -8.69 0.53 -11.34
N THR A 47 -8.21 0.72 -12.58
CA THR A 47 -7.17 1.71 -12.90
C THR A 47 -7.62 3.13 -12.56
N ILE A 48 -8.83 3.54 -12.98
CA ILE A 48 -9.37 4.89 -12.70
C ILE A 48 -9.51 5.13 -11.20
N LEU A 49 -10.12 4.19 -10.47
CA LEU A 49 -10.34 4.33 -9.03
C LEU A 49 -9.01 4.39 -8.24
N ARG A 50 -7.97 3.72 -8.74
CA ARG A 50 -6.67 3.72 -8.11
C ARG A 50 -5.84 4.95 -8.44
N ASP A 51 -5.75 5.29 -9.73
CA ASP A 51 -4.81 6.30 -10.22
C ASP A 51 -5.38 7.71 -10.07
N GLU A 52 -6.69 7.90 -10.27
CA GLU A 52 -7.33 9.22 -10.18
C GLU A 52 -7.89 9.53 -8.79
N GLN A 53 -8.50 8.53 -8.13
CA GLN A 53 -9.17 8.73 -6.83
C GLN A 53 -8.35 8.26 -5.63
N HIS A 54 -7.21 7.58 -5.85
CA HIS A 54 -6.32 7.07 -4.80
C HIS A 54 -7.00 6.24 -3.71
N LEU A 55 -8.07 5.53 -4.06
CA LEU A 55 -8.81 4.69 -3.10
C LEU A 55 -8.00 3.49 -2.63
N SER A 56 -8.32 2.99 -1.44
CA SER A 56 -7.75 1.75 -0.92
C SER A 56 -8.29 0.52 -1.67
N TRP A 57 -7.52 -0.56 -1.72
CA TRP A 57 -7.92 -1.79 -2.42
C TRP A 57 -9.23 -2.39 -1.88
N SER A 58 -9.46 -2.26 -0.58
CA SER A 58 -10.71 -2.66 0.09
C SER A 58 -11.91 -1.85 -0.39
N GLU A 59 -11.78 -0.52 -0.49
CA GLU A 59 -12.87 0.35 -0.97
C GLU A 59 -13.19 0.12 -2.44
N ILE A 60 -12.16 -0.11 -3.26
CA ILE A 60 -12.33 -0.45 -4.67
C ILE A 60 -13.10 -1.77 -4.81
N ALA A 61 -12.76 -2.79 -4.01
CA ALA A 61 -13.48 -4.07 -4.01
C ALA A 61 -14.96 -3.90 -3.64
N VAL A 62 -15.28 -3.08 -2.64
CA VAL A 62 -16.67 -2.76 -2.25
C VAL A 62 -17.41 -2.09 -3.41
N ARG A 63 -16.82 -1.09 -4.08
CA ARG A 63 -17.45 -0.43 -5.24
C ARG A 63 -17.69 -1.38 -6.41
N LEU A 64 -16.75 -2.28 -6.70
CA LEU A 64 -16.91 -3.30 -7.75
C LEU A 64 -18.01 -4.31 -7.42
N ASN A 65 -18.07 -4.78 -6.17
CA ASN A 65 -19.13 -5.69 -5.72
C ASN A 65 -20.50 -5.01 -5.78
N ASN A 66 -20.60 -3.74 -5.38
CA ASN A 66 -21.84 -2.95 -5.55
C ASN A 66 -22.26 -2.86 -7.02
N HIS A 67 -21.31 -2.62 -7.93
CA HIS A 67 -21.57 -2.60 -9.37
C HIS A 67 -22.06 -3.97 -9.89
N ARG A 68 -21.45 -5.07 -9.43
CA ARG A 68 -21.88 -6.44 -9.77
C ARG A 68 -23.26 -6.78 -9.21
N SER A 69 -23.60 -6.29 -8.03
CA SER A 69 -24.93 -6.47 -7.45
C SER A 69 -26.02 -5.87 -8.34
N ILE A 70 -25.76 -4.74 -9.02
CA ILE A 70 -26.71 -4.13 -9.97
C ILE A 70 -26.90 -5.04 -11.21
N ILE A 71 -25.85 -5.75 -11.62
CA ILE A 71 -25.85 -6.64 -12.80
C ILE A 71 -26.30 -8.08 -12.41
N ASN A 72 -26.68 -8.32 -11.15
CA ASN A 72 -27.03 -9.63 -10.59
C ASN A 72 -25.89 -10.67 -10.70
N SER A 73 -24.64 -10.21 -10.63
CA SER A 73 -23.45 -11.06 -10.57
C SER A 73 -22.99 -11.26 -9.11
N PRO A 74 -22.39 -12.41 -8.76
CA PRO A 74 -21.94 -12.66 -7.40
C PRO A 74 -20.78 -11.74 -7.01
N GLU A 75 -20.76 -11.34 -5.74
CA GLU A 75 -19.72 -10.53 -5.11
C GLU A 75 -18.45 -11.39 -4.90
N SER A 76 -17.58 -11.39 -5.91
CA SER A 76 -16.36 -12.21 -5.88
C SER A 76 -15.10 -11.40 -5.58
N PHE A 77 -15.17 -10.06 -5.56
CA PHE A 77 -13.97 -9.25 -5.39
C PHE A 77 -13.59 -9.09 -3.92
N THR A 78 -12.34 -9.42 -3.65
CA THR A 78 -11.61 -9.10 -2.41
C THR A 78 -10.53 -8.08 -2.71
N GLY A 79 -10.06 -7.32 -1.70
CA GLY A 79 -8.97 -6.35 -1.89
C GLY A 79 -7.70 -6.98 -2.51
N ALA A 80 -7.37 -8.22 -2.12
CA ALA A 80 -6.24 -8.97 -2.69
C ALA A 80 -6.44 -9.30 -4.18
N SER A 81 -7.66 -9.67 -4.58
CA SER A 81 -7.98 -9.94 -6.00
C SER A 81 -7.88 -8.69 -6.87
N VAL A 82 -8.33 -7.54 -6.35
CA VAL A 82 -8.26 -6.24 -7.04
C VAL A 82 -6.80 -5.82 -7.25
N TYR A 83 -5.97 -5.90 -6.20
CA TYR A 83 -4.54 -5.61 -6.29
C TYR A 83 -3.84 -6.48 -7.35
N SER A 84 -4.14 -7.79 -7.35
CA SER A 84 -3.56 -8.73 -8.32
C SER A 84 -3.93 -8.35 -9.75
N ARG A 85 -5.20 -8.03 -10.02
CA ARG A 85 -5.66 -7.60 -11.34
C ARG A 85 -5.03 -6.27 -11.76
N TYR A 86 -4.91 -5.29 -10.86
CA TYR A 86 -4.25 -4.02 -11.15
C TYR A 86 -2.80 -4.23 -11.61
N ILE A 87 -2.00 -5.03 -10.90
CA ILE A 87 -0.61 -5.32 -11.31
C ILE A 87 -0.56 -5.98 -12.67
N LEU A 88 -1.42 -6.97 -12.92
CA LEU A 88 -1.44 -7.68 -14.20
C LEU A 88 -1.88 -6.79 -15.36
N ASN A 89 -2.70 -5.76 -15.09
CA ASN A 89 -3.19 -4.82 -16.09
C ASN A 89 -2.25 -3.63 -16.30
N THR A 90 -1.37 -3.29 -15.34
CA THR A 90 -0.39 -2.23 -15.58
C THR A 90 0.51 -2.61 -16.74
N PRO A 91 0.64 -1.76 -17.78
CA PRO A 91 1.53 -2.05 -18.88
C PRO A 91 2.93 -2.20 -18.29
N VAL A 92 3.54 -3.37 -18.48
CA VAL A 92 4.93 -3.60 -18.08
C VAL A 92 5.76 -2.61 -18.88
N VAL A 93 6.08 -1.47 -18.25
CA VAL A 93 6.97 -0.49 -18.85
C VAL A 93 8.28 -1.24 -19.03
N PRO A 94 8.70 -1.51 -20.28
CA PRO A 94 9.96 -2.19 -20.50
C PRO A 94 11.01 -1.37 -19.76
N PRO A 95 11.88 -2.01 -18.95
CA PRO A 95 12.84 -1.29 -18.14
C PRO A 95 13.56 -0.32 -19.07
N VAL A 96 13.39 0.98 -18.81
CA VAL A 96 14.07 2.02 -19.60
C VAL A 96 15.53 1.59 -19.58
N PRO A 97 16.14 1.24 -20.72
CA PRO A 97 17.50 0.77 -20.73
C PRO A 97 18.30 1.88 -20.05
N LYS A 98 18.78 1.60 -18.83
CA LYS A 98 19.53 2.55 -18.02
C LYS A 98 20.55 3.15 -18.96
N SER A 99 20.37 4.44 -19.27
CA SER A 99 21.11 5.22 -20.25
C SER A 99 22.41 4.53 -20.57
N ALA A 100 22.47 3.93 -21.77
CA ALA A 100 23.63 3.18 -22.22
C ALA A 100 24.86 3.96 -21.83
N ALA A 101 25.58 3.45 -20.83
CA ALA A 101 26.91 3.93 -20.50
C ALA A 101 27.62 4.05 -21.85
N ARG A 102 28.00 5.27 -22.20
CA ARG A 102 28.59 5.65 -23.49
C ARG A 102 29.42 4.49 -24.04
N PRO A 103 29.29 4.12 -25.32
CA PRO A 103 30.14 3.11 -25.91
C PRO A 103 31.59 3.52 -25.69
N ARG A 104 32.25 2.84 -24.75
CA ARG A 104 33.67 3.02 -24.50
C ARG A 104 34.33 2.39 -25.72
N SER A 105 34.71 3.25 -26.67
CA SER A 105 35.43 2.90 -27.90
C SER A 105 36.55 1.94 -27.57
N THR A 106 36.30 0.64 -27.76
CA THR A 106 37.31 -0.40 -27.76
C THR A 106 37.95 -0.38 -29.13
N LEU A 107 38.83 0.60 -29.35
CA LEU A 107 39.89 0.45 -30.33
C LEU A 107 40.80 -0.68 -29.84
N LEU A 108 40.69 -1.77 -30.59
CA LEU A 108 41.52 -2.96 -30.62
C LEU A 108 43.00 -2.62 -30.33
N GLY A 109 43.46 -2.96 -29.14
CA GLY A 109 44.86 -2.90 -28.75
C GLY A 109 45.15 -4.07 -27.83
N SER A 110 45.87 -5.05 -28.36
CA SER A 110 46.35 -6.25 -27.66
C SER A 110 47.09 -5.85 -26.38
N LEU A 111 46.43 -5.96 -25.22
CA LEU A 111 47.04 -5.76 -23.91
C LEU A 111 47.31 -7.12 -23.28
N LYS A 112 48.60 -7.31 -22.98
CA LYS A 112 49.20 -8.44 -22.28
C LYS A 112 48.41 -8.83 -21.02
N PRO A 113 48.44 -10.11 -20.60
CA PRO A 113 47.72 -10.58 -19.42
C PRO A 113 48.08 -9.74 -18.18
N VAL A 114 47.07 -9.09 -17.60
CA VAL A 114 47.20 -8.27 -16.40
C VAL A 114 47.35 -9.19 -15.18
N PRO A 115 48.40 -9.02 -14.35
CA PRO A 115 48.56 -9.81 -13.13
C PRO A 115 47.40 -9.54 -12.16
N LYS A 116 46.89 -10.62 -11.56
CA LYS A 116 45.76 -10.62 -10.62
C LYS A 116 45.99 -9.57 -9.53
N ARG A 117 45.24 -8.46 -9.57
CA ARG A 117 45.26 -7.47 -8.48
C ARG A 117 44.66 -8.11 -7.22
N PRO A 118 45.28 -7.92 -6.05
CA PRO A 118 44.71 -8.37 -4.78
C PRO A 118 43.37 -7.68 -4.56
N ARG A 119 42.38 -8.48 -4.18
CA ARG A 119 41.02 -8.06 -3.84
C ARG A 119 41.10 -7.11 -2.64
N VAL A 120 41.05 -5.80 -2.90
CA VAL A 120 40.91 -4.79 -1.86
C VAL A 120 39.54 -5.01 -1.25
N GLN A 121 39.51 -5.47 0.00
CA GLN A 121 38.29 -5.54 0.80
C GLN A 121 37.86 -4.10 1.07
N LEU A 122 36.95 -3.58 0.25
CA LEU A 122 36.18 -2.39 0.58
C LEU A 122 35.38 -2.74 1.82
N LYS A 123 35.89 -2.32 2.99
CA LYS A 123 35.09 -2.24 4.20
C LYS A 123 33.94 -1.31 3.85
N ALA A 124 32.73 -1.85 3.83
CA ALA A 124 31.54 -1.05 3.71
C ALA A 124 31.52 -0.14 4.94
N ASP A 125 31.91 1.12 4.77
CA ASP A 125 31.67 2.12 5.79
C ASP A 125 30.14 2.19 5.92
N PRO A 126 29.57 1.76 7.05
CA PRO A 126 28.14 1.81 7.22
C PRO A 126 27.77 3.29 7.15
N ASN A 127 26.82 3.62 6.27
CA ASN A 127 26.23 4.94 6.18
C ASN A 127 25.38 5.19 7.45
N VAL A 128 26.05 5.22 8.60
CA VAL A 128 25.46 5.49 9.91
C VAL A 128 25.25 6.99 9.91
N ARG A 129 24.00 7.38 9.69
CA ARG A 129 23.54 8.75 9.90
C ARG A 129 24.01 9.16 11.30
N ARG A 130 24.85 10.18 11.38
CA ARG A 130 25.37 10.65 12.67
C ARG A 130 24.20 11.24 13.44
N HIS A 131 23.80 10.58 14.51
CA HIS A 131 22.91 11.16 15.50
C HIS A 131 23.60 12.39 16.09
N LEU A 132 22.96 13.55 15.99
CA LEU A 132 23.40 14.75 16.69
C LEU A 132 22.87 14.63 18.12
N GLU A 133 23.77 14.45 19.09
CA GLU A 133 23.40 14.41 20.50
C GLU A 133 23.39 15.83 21.08
N GLY A 134 22.21 16.32 21.49
CA GLY A 134 22.10 17.13 22.70
C GLY A 134 21.86 18.64 22.59
N GLY A 135 21.40 19.20 21.46
CA GLY A 135 21.18 20.66 21.36
C GLY A 135 19.95 21.13 20.59
N GLU A 136 19.13 20.22 20.06
CA GLU A 136 18.15 20.58 19.01
C GLU A 136 16.74 20.89 19.54
N THR A 137 16.51 20.78 20.85
CA THR A 137 15.19 21.08 21.45
C THR A 137 14.83 22.56 21.39
N ALA A 138 15.82 23.46 21.37
CA ALA A 138 15.58 24.89 21.20
C ALA A 138 15.11 25.23 19.78
N ASP A 139 15.64 24.55 18.77
CA ASP A 139 15.21 24.74 17.37
C ASP A 139 13.74 24.30 17.19
N LEU A 140 13.32 23.25 17.89
CA LEU A 140 11.95 22.73 17.87
C LEU A 140 10.90 23.73 18.39
N GLN A 141 11.31 24.68 19.23
CA GLN A 141 10.43 25.75 19.74
C GLN A 141 10.19 26.87 18.72
N SER A 142 10.94 26.91 17.61
CA SER A 142 10.66 27.86 16.53
C SER A 142 9.28 27.62 15.94
N ALA A 143 8.55 28.70 15.63
CA ALA A 143 7.23 28.64 15.00
C ALA A 143 7.27 27.84 13.68
N GLU A 144 8.32 28.03 12.87
CA GLU A 144 8.51 27.29 11.61
C GLU A 144 8.67 25.78 11.86
N ARG A 145 9.39 25.39 12.91
CA ARG A 145 9.58 23.96 13.26
C ARG A 145 8.31 23.35 13.84
N THR A 146 7.57 24.12 14.62
CA THR A 146 6.29 23.70 15.19
C THR A 146 5.25 23.47 14.08
N GLU A 147 5.15 24.37 13.10
CA GLU A 147 4.25 24.19 11.96
C GLU A 147 4.62 22.96 11.12
N MET A 148 5.91 22.72 10.88
CA MET A 148 6.36 21.51 10.19
C MET A 148 6.03 20.23 10.95
N LEU A 149 6.13 20.25 12.28
CA LEU A 149 5.74 19.12 13.13
C LEU A 149 4.25 18.80 12.98
N ILE A 150 3.37 19.81 13.05
CA ILE A 150 1.93 19.62 12.87
C ILE A 150 1.62 19.04 11.48
N ARG A 151 2.26 19.57 10.42
CA ARG A 151 2.10 19.03 9.06
C ARG A 151 2.58 17.58 8.94
N ALA A 152 3.70 17.23 9.58
CA ALA A 152 4.22 15.86 9.58
C ALA A 152 3.26 14.92 10.32
N VAL A 153 2.75 15.30 11.50
CA VAL A 153 1.77 14.52 12.27
C VAL A 153 0.49 14.30 11.46
N ASN A 154 -0.02 15.33 10.78
CA ASN A 154 -1.21 15.21 9.92
C ASN A 154 -0.99 14.32 8.68
N THR A 155 0.25 14.16 8.23
CA THR A 155 0.58 13.32 7.08
C THR A 155 0.69 11.84 7.48
N VAL A 156 1.23 11.56 8.66
CA VAL A 156 1.39 10.20 9.16
C VAL A 156 0.07 9.75 9.80
N LYS A 157 -0.65 8.86 9.12
CA LYS A 157 -1.99 8.39 9.53
C LYS A 157 -2.01 7.59 10.85
N GLU A 158 -0.85 7.18 11.34
CA GLU A 158 -0.68 6.44 12.60
C GLU A 158 0.30 7.23 13.47
N GLN A 159 -0.03 7.48 14.73
CA GLN A 159 0.80 8.28 15.66
C GLN A 159 2.05 7.53 16.13
N PHE A 160 2.87 7.07 15.20
CA PHE A 160 4.19 6.52 15.47
C PHE A 160 5.23 7.63 15.30
N TRP A 161 5.73 8.14 16.42
CA TRP A 161 6.73 9.21 16.46
C TRP A 161 8.02 8.91 15.69
N THR A 162 8.34 7.64 15.46
CA THR A 162 9.43 7.23 14.57
C THR A 162 9.19 7.66 13.12
N HIS A 163 7.96 7.52 12.62
CA HIS A 163 7.60 7.94 11.26
C HIS A 163 7.44 9.46 11.16
N VAL A 164 6.96 10.10 12.23
CA VAL A 164 6.94 11.58 12.32
C VAL A 164 8.37 12.13 12.27
N ALA A 165 9.33 11.49 12.94
CA ALA A 165 10.74 11.86 12.87
C ALA A 165 11.33 11.69 11.47
N ASP A 166 11.03 10.58 10.78
CA ASP A 166 11.45 10.35 9.39
C ASP A 166 10.87 11.42 8.45
N GLU A 167 9.60 11.80 8.66
CA GLU A 167 8.91 12.80 7.87
C GLU A 167 9.45 14.22 8.14
N MET A 168 9.77 14.54 9.40
CA MET A 168 10.48 15.76 9.77
C MET A 168 11.88 15.83 9.15
N GLU A 169 12.61 14.71 9.05
CA GLU A 169 13.88 14.62 8.33
C GLU A 169 13.68 14.87 6.83
N ARG A 170 12.61 14.30 6.25
CA ARG A 170 12.26 14.48 4.84
C ARG A 170 11.98 15.94 4.48
N ILE A 171 11.27 16.67 5.34
CA ILE A 171 10.89 18.07 5.13
C ILE A 171 12.04 19.01 5.50
N GLY A 172 12.64 18.80 6.67
CA GLY A 172 13.53 19.75 7.33
C GLY A 172 15.03 19.41 7.27
N THR A 173 15.42 18.28 6.67
CA THR A 173 16.80 17.74 6.56
C THR A 173 17.55 17.50 7.87
N LYS A 174 16.94 17.79 9.02
CA LYS A 174 17.46 17.52 10.36
C LYS A 174 16.70 16.34 10.98
N MET A 175 17.42 15.49 11.69
CA MET A 175 16.88 14.28 12.30
C MET A 175 16.64 14.52 13.79
N TYR A 176 15.39 14.46 14.21
CA TYR A 176 15.01 14.66 15.62
C TYR A 176 14.73 13.31 16.29
N LYS A 177 14.88 13.24 17.61
CA LYS A 177 14.45 12.05 18.37
C LYS A 177 12.93 12.06 18.50
N ALA A 178 12.34 10.88 18.34
CA ALA A 178 10.90 10.66 18.47
C ALA A 178 10.33 11.20 19.80
N GLU A 179 11.03 10.97 20.92
CA GLU A 179 10.63 11.40 22.26
C GLU A 179 10.57 12.94 22.40
N ASP A 180 11.48 13.67 21.74
CA ASP A 180 11.51 15.13 21.78
C ASP A 180 10.35 15.73 20.96
N LEU A 181 9.97 15.08 19.85
CA LEU A 181 8.83 15.49 19.02
C LEU A 181 7.50 15.26 19.74
N GLU A 182 7.35 14.11 20.38
CA GLU A 182 6.16 13.76 21.18
C GLU A 182 5.92 14.79 22.29
N LYS A 183 6.98 15.07 23.06
CA LYS A 183 6.91 16.02 24.16
C LYS A 183 6.52 17.42 23.67
N ARG A 184 7.07 17.87 22.54
CA ARG A 184 6.75 19.18 21.97
C ARG A 184 5.32 19.25 21.44
N PHE A 185 4.84 18.19 20.79
CA PHE A 185 3.48 18.16 20.26
C PHE A 185 2.42 18.29 21.37
N HIS A 186 2.58 17.53 22.46
CA HIS A 186 1.67 17.65 23.61
C HIS A 186 1.77 18.99 24.35
N GLU A 187 2.90 19.69 24.25
CA GLU A 187 3.02 21.06 24.76
C GLU A 187 2.19 22.03 23.90
N VAL A 188 2.24 21.89 22.58
CA VAL A 188 1.46 22.71 21.63
C VAL A 188 -0.05 22.46 21.78
N GLU A 189 -0.48 21.20 21.90
CA GLU A 189 -1.90 20.88 22.15
C GLU A 189 -2.43 21.50 23.46
N ARG A 190 -1.55 21.63 24.47
CA ARG A 190 -1.90 22.28 25.74
C ARG A 190 -1.99 23.81 25.60
N GLU A 191 -1.12 24.41 24.80
CA GLU A 191 -1.13 25.86 24.53
C GLU A 191 -2.38 26.25 23.73
N GLU A 192 -2.72 25.52 22.66
CA GLU A 192 -3.91 25.81 21.83
C GLU A 192 -5.22 25.66 22.62
N GLY A 193 -5.33 24.63 23.46
CA GLY A 193 -6.53 24.43 24.29
C GLY A 193 -6.70 25.47 25.40
N ALA A 194 -5.65 26.19 25.79
CA ALA A 194 -5.73 27.23 26.81
C ALA A 194 -6.21 28.58 26.25
N GLU A 195 -6.00 28.86 24.96
CA GLU A 195 -6.47 30.10 24.33
C GLU A 195 -7.99 30.08 24.06
N GLU A 196 -8.60 28.91 23.86
CA GLU A 196 -10.04 28.80 23.62
C GLU A 196 -10.90 29.09 24.87
N GLU A 197 -10.38 28.86 26.09
CA GLU A 197 -11.11 29.13 27.34
C GLU A 197 -11.15 30.64 27.70
N GLU A 198 -10.22 31.45 27.18
CA GLU A 198 -10.14 32.88 27.51
C GLU A 198 -11.04 33.76 26.62
N GLU A 199 -11.60 33.22 25.53
CA GLU A 199 -12.50 33.93 24.61
C GLU A 199 -14.01 33.77 24.97
N GLU A 200 -14.35 32.92 25.94
CA GLU A 200 -15.74 32.70 26.40
C GLU A 200 -16.14 33.49 27.68
N GLU A 201 -15.23 34.27 28.30
CA GLU A 201 -15.53 35.19 29.43
C GLU A 201 -15.74 36.66 29.01
#